data_AF-A0A2M7B6Z6-F1
#
_entry.id   AF-A0A2M7B6Z6-F1
#
_cell.length_a   1.000
_cell.length_b   1.000
_cell.length_c   1.000
_cell.angle_alpha   90.00
_cell.angle_beta   90.00
_cell.angle_gamma   90.00
#
_symmetry.space_group_name_H-M   'P 1'
#
loop_
_entity.id
_entity.type
_entity.pdbx_description
1 polymer ?
#
loop_
_entity_poly.entity_id
_entity_poly.type
_entity_poly.pdbx_seq_one_letter_code
_entity_poly.pdbx_strand_id
1 'polypeptide(L)'
;MSKILVLVSLLAIGFWATTASALAQEQTSKVDLGVENPGILPSSPFYFLKEWRRSITRFFTTNPVKKAELELNEANERAAEIKKLEETAPSKIEAITKATNNYQQNMERLRARLEQLKQTSENPNVDKLVEKLIDRSIKHNELFDNLKDKFQEQTDLRNRLEAGQEKISEVISEIPQRFENATEFQQKLLDKIQDLPDSPLKEVRAVEILNKIEQKLSGQQEKIQEAKDNLIQKAENKLNELNELRDLKSTATTTNANTTILRQEIQERIQRIKEKINVQQ
;
A
#
# COMPACT_ATOMS: atom_id res chain seq x y z
N MET A 1 -20.09 -64.02 17.84
CA MET A 1 -19.56 -62.88 18.61
C MET A 1 -18.56 -62.15 17.74
N SER A 2 -19.02 -61.11 17.03
CA SER A 2 -18.28 -60.47 15.94
C SER A 2 -17.91 -59.03 16.28
N LYS A 3 -16.60 -58.81 16.34
CA LYS A 3 -15.80 -57.70 15.81
C LYS A 3 -16.02 -56.27 16.34
N ILE A 4 -14.92 -55.81 16.94
CA ILE A 4 -14.47 -54.46 17.28
C ILE A 4 -14.81 -53.45 16.18
N LEU A 5 -15.57 -52.42 16.56
CA LEU A 5 -15.60 -51.11 15.92
C LEU A 5 -14.45 -50.28 16.50
N VAL A 6 -13.79 -49.47 15.68
CA VAL A 6 -13.27 -48.10 15.96
C VAL A 6 -12.10 -47.80 14.98
N LEU A 7 -12.03 -46.51 14.55
CA LEU A 7 -10.97 -45.83 13.79
C LEU A 7 -10.97 -46.11 12.27
N VAL A 8 -11.02 -45.13 11.35
CA VAL A 8 -10.39 -43.80 11.29
C VAL A 8 -11.22 -42.90 10.37
N SER A 9 -11.61 -41.70 10.80
CA SER A 9 -11.98 -40.61 9.89
C SER A 9 -11.77 -39.25 10.57
N LEU A 10 -10.53 -38.80 10.64
CA LEU A 10 -10.21 -37.42 10.99
C LEU A 10 -8.81 -37.15 10.42
N LEU A 11 -8.75 -36.47 9.28
CA LEU A 11 -7.65 -35.59 8.85
C LEU A 11 -7.95 -35.10 7.41
N ALA A 12 -8.89 -34.17 7.29
CA ALA A 12 -9.06 -33.35 6.09
C ALA A 12 -9.61 -31.98 6.48
N ILE A 13 -8.97 -31.32 7.44
CA ILE A 13 -9.24 -29.91 7.76
C ILE A 13 -7.87 -29.25 7.89
N GLY A 14 -7.51 -28.38 6.95
CA GLY A 14 -6.31 -27.54 7.10
C GLY A 14 -5.46 -27.28 5.86
N PHE A 15 -5.99 -27.34 4.63
CA PHE A 15 -5.21 -27.02 3.43
C PHE A 15 -5.89 -26.04 2.47
N TRP A 16 -6.57 -25.02 3.01
CA TRP A 16 -7.12 -23.93 2.19
C TRP A 16 -6.48 -22.56 2.46
N ALA A 17 -5.76 -22.39 3.58
CA ALA A 17 -5.22 -21.09 3.98
C ALA A 17 -3.80 -20.77 3.45
N THR A 18 -3.15 -21.67 2.70
CA THR A 18 -1.75 -21.48 2.28
C THR A 18 -1.59 -20.66 0.99
N THR A 19 -2.61 -20.59 0.15
CA THR A 19 -2.50 -20.07 -1.23
C THR A 19 -2.69 -18.55 -1.32
N ALA A 20 -3.61 -17.96 -0.55
CA ALA A 20 -3.79 -16.50 -0.52
C ALA A 20 -2.55 -15.77 0.03
N SER A 21 -1.89 -16.38 1.04
CA SER A 21 -0.64 -15.85 1.61
C SER A 21 0.50 -15.80 0.59
N ALA A 22 0.56 -16.76 -0.35
CA ALA A 22 1.59 -16.81 -1.38
C ALA A 22 1.43 -15.67 -2.42
N LEU A 23 0.20 -15.34 -2.82
CA LEU A 23 -0.08 -14.22 -3.73
C LEU A 23 0.26 -12.87 -3.09
N ALA A 24 -0.14 -12.67 -1.83
CA ALA A 24 0.18 -11.44 -1.08
C ALA A 24 1.70 -11.28 -0.85
N GLN A 25 2.43 -12.38 -0.63
CA GLN A 25 3.88 -12.39 -0.49
C GLN A 25 4.59 -11.96 -1.78
N GLU A 26 4.18 -12.54 -2.92
CA GLU A 26 4.77 -12.21 -4.22
C GLU A 26 4.57 -10.72 -4.54
N GLN A 27 3.38 -10.20 -4.26
CA GLN A 27 3.05 -8.80 -4.51
C GLN A 27 3.81 -7.83 -3.59
N THR A 28 3.94 -8.13 -2.29
CA THR A 28 4.75 -7.34 -1.34
C THR A 28 6.21 -7.26 -1.78
N SER A 29 6.78 -8.38 -2.24
CA SER A 29 8.18 -8.46 -2.66
C SER A 29 8.49 -7.57 -3.87
N LYS A 30 7.51 -7.32 -4.75
CA LYS A 30 7.66 -6.52 -5.98
C LYS A 30 7.59 -5.01 -5.77
N VAL A 31 7.13 -4.54 -4.60
CA VAL A 31 7.04 -3.09 -4.32
C VAL A 31 8.44 -2.49 -4.19
N ASP A 32 8.82 -1.61 -5.13
CA ASP A 32 10.09 -0.86 -5.08
C ASP A 32 9.96 0.39 -4.21
N LEU A 33 10.60 0.36 -3.03
CA LEU A 33 10.60 1.46 -2.07
C LEU A 33 11.76 2.44 -2.28
N GLY A 34 12.61 2.24 -3.29
CA GLY A 34 13.81 3.04 -3.53
C GLY A 34 14.90 2.83 -2.48
N VAL A 35 14.80 1.75 -1.71
CA VAL A 35 15.75 1.35 -0.67
C VAL A 35 16.02 -0.14 -0.84
N GLU A 36 17.21 -0.48 -1.31
CA GLU A 36 17.62 -1.87 -1.55
C GLU A 36 17.78 -2.65 -0.24
N ASN A 37 18.37 -2.02 0.78
CA ASN A 37 18.55 -2.61 2.10
C ASN A 37 18.38 -1.54 3.20
N PRO A 38 17.40 -1.69 4.11
CA PRO A 38 17.20 -0.74 5.20
C PRO A 38 18.28 -0.82 6.30
N GLY A 39 19.17 -1.82 6.28
CA GLY A 39 20.21 -2.00 7.28
C GLY A 39 19.67 -2.43 8.64
N ILE A 40 20.00 -1.69 9.70
CA ILE A 40 19.61 -2.04 11.09
C ILE A 40 18.09 -1.93 11.24
N LEU A 41 17.44 -3.04 11.58
CA LEU A 41 15.99 -3.11 11.78
C LEU A 41 15.57 -2.73 13.21
N PRO A 42 14.32 -2.28 13.42
CA PRO A 42 13.76 -1.95 14.73
C PRO A 42 13.79 -3.09 15.77
N SER A 43 13.96 -4.33 15.32
CA SER A 43 14.10 -5.52 16.15
C SER A 43 15.53 -5.73 16.69
N SER A 44 16.51 -4.96 16.19
CA SER A 44 17.90 -5.03 16.64
C SER A 44 18.13 -4.19 17.90
N PRO A 45 18.93 -4.66 18.87
CA PRO A 45 19.29 -3.88 20.05
C PRO A 45 20.10 -2.62 19.71
N PHE A 46 20.72 -2.55 18.53
CA PHE A 46 21.51 -1.41 18.06
C PHE A 46 20.71 -0.39 17.24
N TYR A 47 19.38 -0.55 17.12
CA TYR A 47 18.54 0.37 16.35
C TYR A 47 18.61 1.82 16.85
N PHE A 48 18.87 2.02 18.15
CA PHE A 48 19.04 3.35 18.73
C PHE A 48 20.18 4.15 18.06
N LEU A 49 21.24 3.49 17.56
CA LEU A 49 22.32 4.17 16.83
C LEU A 49 21.83 4.74 15.50
N LYS A 50 20.92 4.02 14.82
CA LYS A 50 20.29 4.48 13.58
C LYS A 50 19.41 5.71 13.85
N GLU A 51 18.57 5.66 14.88
CA GLU A 51 17.71 6.78 15.28
C GLU A 51 18.50 8.01 15.75
N TRP A 52 19.62 7.78 16.46
CA TRP A 52 20.55 8.84 16.87
C TRP A 52 21.19 9.52 15.65
N ARG A 53 21.70 8.74 14.68
CA ARG A 53 22.25 9.28 13.43
C ARG A 53 21.20 10.08 12.66
N ARG A 54 19.97 9.57 12.51
CA ARG A 54 18.87 10.29 11.87
C ARG A 54 18.59 11.62 12.56
N SER A 55 18.58 11.64 13.90
CA SER A 55 18.40 12.88 14.69
C SER A 55 19.50 13.90 14.43
N ILE A 56 20.76 13.48 14.38
CA ILE A 56 21.89 14.36 14.05
C ILE A 56 21.74 14.94 12.64
N THR A 57 21.51 14.09 11.63
CA THR A 57 21.34 14.55 10.25
C THR A 57 20.19 15.54 10.12
N ARG A 58 19.05 15.28 10.78
CA ARG A 58 17.90 16.20 10.81
C ARG A 58 18.21 17.53 11.48
N PHE A 59 19.01 17.54 12.53
CA PHE A 59 19.41 18.75 13.25
C PHE A 59 20.26 19.67 12.37
N PHE A 60 21.25 19.10 11.67
CA PHE A 60 22.16 19.86 10.80
C PHE A 60 21.58 20.20 9.42
N THR A 61 20.43 19.63 9.05
CA THR A 61 19.73 19.98 7.80
C THR A 61 18.88 21.24 8.00
N THR A 62 19.36 22.36 7.45
CA THR A 62 18.75 23.69 7.59
C THR A 62 17.89 24.11 6.40
N ASN A 63 18.21 23.66 5.18
CA ASN A 63 17.42 23.98 3.99
C ASN A 63 16.03 23.31 4.06
N PRO A 64 14.92 24.06 3.94
CA PRO A 64 13.57 23.51 4.13
C PRO A 64 13.21 22.38 3.15
N VAL A 65 13.50 22.55 1.86
CA VAL A 65 13.20 21.53 0.83
C VAL A 65 14.03 20.27 1.09
N LYS A 66 15.33 20.41 1.34
CA LYS A 66 16.19 19.27 1.71
C LYS A 66 15.74 18.59 3.00
N LYS A 67 15.13 19.32 3.92
CA LYS A 67 14.59 18.76 5.16
C LYS A 67 13.33 17.92 4.92
N ALA A 68 12.44 18.37 4.04
CA ALA A 68 11.31 17.57 3.59
C ALA A 68 11.77 16.33 2.81
N GLU A 69 12.74 16.48 1.89
CA GLU A 69 13.36 15.35 1.19
C GLU A 69 14.01 14.36 2.16
N LEU A 70 14.67 14.83 3.21
CA LEU A 70 15.25 13.97 4.24
C LEU A 70 14.18 13.16 4.98
N GLU A 71 13.07 13.78 5.39
CA GLU A 71 11.98 13.05 6.04
C GLU A 71 11.30 12.06 5.08
N LEU A 72 11.18 12.37 3.79
CA LEU A 72 10.67 11.44 2.77
C LEU A 72 11.63 10.25 2.57
N ASN A 73 12.93 10.49 2.52
CA ASN A 73 13.92 9.40 2.43
C ASN A 73 13.87 8.50 3.67
N GLU A 74 13.68 9.09 4.85
CA GLU A 74 13.46 8.33 6.08
C GLU A 74 12.15 7.52 6.04
N ALA A 75 11.08 8.05 5.43
CA ALA A 75 9.83 7.32 5.24
C ALA A 75 10.04 6.09 4.35
N ASN A 76 10.77 6.26 3.25
CA ASN A 76 11.15 5.16 2.35
C ASN A 76 11.96 4.08 3.10
N GLU A 77 12.94 4.48 3.92
CA GLU A 77 13.70 3.55 4.74
C GLU A 77 12.83 2.82 5.76
N ARG A 78 11.90 3.52 6.43
CA ARG A 78 10.99 2.91 7.41
C ARG A 78 9.99 1.97 6.75
N ALA A 79 9.47 2.30 5.57
CA ALA A 79 8.66 1.38 4.77
C ALA A 79 9.47 0.12 4.42
N ALA A 80 10.75 0.28 4.03
CA ALA A 80 11.62 -0.84 3.75
C ALA A 80 11.97 -1.67 4.99
N GLU A 81 12.08 -1.06 6.17
CA GLU A 81 12.21 -1.77 7.46
C GLU A 81 10.97 -2.64 7.74
N ILE A 82 9.77 -2.11 7.52
CA ILE A 82 8.50 -2.86 7.70
C ILE A 82 8.46 -4.04 6.73
N LYS A 83 8.71 -3.80 5.43
CA LYS A 83 8.78 -4.85 4.41
C LYS A 83 9.81 -5.92 4.80
N LYS A 84 11.02 -5.52 5.20
CA LYS A 84 12.07 -6.46 5.56
C LYS A 84 11.75 -7.30 6.80
N LEU A 85 11.10 -6.70 7.80
CA LEU A 85 10.62 -7.42 8.98
C LEU A 85 9.54 -8.43 8.62
N GLU A 86 8.62 -8.06 7.73
CA GLU A 86 7.61 -8.98 7.22
C GLU A 86 8.22 -10.16 6.45
N GLU A 87 9.25 -9.92 5.63
CA GLU A 87 9.90 -10.96 4.85
C GLU A 87 10.71 -11.92 5.73
N THR A 88 11.44 -11.39 6.72
CA THR A 88 12.45 -12.15 7.48
C THR A 88 11.95 -12.66 8.82
N ALA A 89 10.90 -12.04 9.37
CA ALA A 89 10.36 -12.38 10.69
C ALA A 89 8.84 -12.09 10.77
N PRO A 90 8.00 -12.67 9.90
CA PRO A 90 6.57 -12.38 9.82
C PRO A 90 5.80 -12.68 11.12
N SER A 91 6.32 -13.56 11.97
CA SER A 91 5.73 -13.87 13.28
C SER A 91 6.03 -12.83 14.36
N LYS A 92 6.97 -11.90 14.12
CA LYS A 92 7.31 -10.82 15.07
C LYS A 92 6.36 -9.63 14.90
N ILE A 93 5.07 -9.88 15.11
CA ILE A 93 3.99 -8.88 14.94
C ILE A 93 4.28 -7.60 15.72
N GLU A 94 4.75 -7.69 16.96
CA GLU A 94 5.12 -6.51 17.77
C GLU A 94 6.22 -5.66 17.13
N ALA A 95 7.22 -6.28 16.49
CA ALA A 95 8.30 -5.57 15.82
C ALA A 95 7.79 -4.85 14.55
N ILE A 96 6.90 -5.51 13.79
CA ILE A 96 6.24 -4.90 12.62
C ILE A 96 5.35 -3.74 13.07
N THR A 97 4.53 -3.93 14.09
CA THR A 97 3.69 -2.87 14.69
C THR A 97 4.52 -1.67 15.15
N LYS A 98 5.65 -1.92 15.82
CA LYS A 98 6.59 -0.86 16.22
C LYS A 98 7.17 -0.13 15.01
N ALA A 99 7.57 -0.86 13.96
CA ALA A 99 8.07 -0.27 12.72
C ALA A 99 7.01 0.59 12.01
N THR A 100 5.75 0.16 12.01
CA THR A 100 4.61 0.92 11.47
C THR A 100 4.34 2.20 12.27
N ASN A 101 4.38 2.15 13.61
CA ASN A 101 4.26 3.36 14.44
C ASN A 101 5.41 4.35 14.19
N ASN A 102 6.62 3.80 14.06
CA ASN A 102 7.81 4.54 13.69
C ASN A 102 7.65 5.25 12.34
N TYR A 103 7.06 4.60 11.35
CA TYR A 103 6.74 5.19 10.05
C TYR A 103 5.71 6.32 10.19
N GLN A 104 4.61 6.10 10.91
CA GLN A 104 3.57 7.12 11.13
C GLN A 104 4.15 8.42 11.72
N GLN A 105 5.00 8.31 12.76
CA GLN A 105 5.64 9.48 13.37
C GLN A 105 6.54 10.25 12.41
N ASN A 106 7.19 9.56 11.46
CA ASN A 106 7.99 10.21 10.44
C ASN A 106 7.12 10.87 9.36
N MET A 107 5.98 10.26 8.99
CA MET A 107 5.00 10.90 8.10
C MET A 107 4.41 12.16 8.70
N GLU A 108 4.14 12.19 10.01
CA GLU A 108 3.72 13.41 10.70
C GLU A 108 4.77 14.51 10.64
N ARG A 109 6.06 14.16 10.83
CA ARG A 109 7.16 15.11 10.65
C ARG A 109 7.25 15.60 9.22
N LEU A 110 7.15 14.71 8.24
CA LEU A 110 7.17 15.05 6.82
C LEU A 110 6.05 16.05 6.50
N ARG A 111 4.82 15.76 6.91
CA ARG A 111 3.66 16.66 6.76
C ARG A 111 3.96 18.04 7.34
N ALA A 112 4.43 18.10 8.59
CA ALA A 112 4.79 19.35 9.24
C ALA A 112 5.93 20.11 8.53
N ARG A 113 6.85 19.41 7.84
CA ARG A 113 7.86 20.07 6.99
C ARG A 113 7.23 20.66 5.74
N LEU A 114 6.33 19.95 5.08
CA LEU A 114 5.62 20.42 3.90
C LEU A 114 4.76 21.65 4.20
N GLU A 115 4.04 21.66 5.33
CA GLU A 115 3.28 22.83 5.80
C GLU A 115 4.15 24.08 6.00
N GLN A 116 5.43 23.90 6.36
CA GLN A 116 6.39 24.99 6.59
C GLN A 116 7.10 25.45 5.30
N LEU A 117 6.97 24.72 4.20
CA LEU A 117 7.53 25.14 2.92
C LEU A 117 6.72 26.32 2.38
N LYS A 118 7.41 27.40 2.02
CA LYS A 118 6.76 28.54 1.35
C LYS A 118 6.36 28.12 -0.07
N GLN A 119 5.13 28.45 -0.47
CA GLN A 119 4.62 28.28 -1.83
C GLN A 119 5.62 28.85 -2.84
N THR A 120 6.25 27.98 -3.63
CA THR A 120 7.06 28.36 -4.79
C THR A 120 6.94 27.27 -5.84
N SER A 121 5.83 27.29 -6.58
CA SER A 121 5.54 26.41 -7.74
C SER A 121 6.53 26.56 -8.90
N GLU A 122 7.48 27.49 -8.79
CA GLU A 122 8.53 27.73 -9.80
C GLU A 122 9.91 27.22 -9.35
N ASN A 123 10.01 26.59 -8.16
CA ASN A 123 11.26 26.04 -7.69
C ASN A 123 11.41 24.59 -8.18
N PRO A 124 12.37 24.28 -9.08
CA PRO A 124 12.53 22.94 -9.64
C PRO A 124 12.88 21.86 -8.60
N ASN A 125 13.35 22.25 -7.40
CA ASN A 125 13.55 21.31 -6.30
C ASN A 125 12.24 20.96 -5.58
N VAL A 126 11.27 21.86 -5.58
CA VAL A 126 9.91 21.61 -5.05
C VAL A 126 9.18 20.67 -5.99
N ASP A 127 9.21 20.92 -7.31
CA ASP A 127 8.56 20.04 -8.29
C ASP A 127 9.09 18.61 -8.22
N LYS A 128 10.42 18.45 -8.15
CA LYS A 128 11.06 17.13 -7.94
C LYS A 128 10.65 16.48 -6.62
N LEU A 129 10.46 17.27 -5.56
CA LEU A 129 9.97 16.75 -4.29
C LEU A 129 8.52 16.28 -4.42
N VAL A 130 7.66 17.03 -5.11
CA VAL A 130 6.25 16.66 -5.36
C VAL A 130 6.17 15.37 -6.17
N GLU A 131 6.92 15.25 -7.27
CA GLU A 131 6.97 14.02 -8.06
C GLU A 131 7.37 12.80 -7.21
N LYS A 132 8.40 12.95 -6.37
CA LYS A 132 8.82 11.90 -5.44
C LYS A 132 7.75 11.60 -4.40
N LEU A 133 7.07 12.62 -3.86
CA LEU A 133 6.01 12.42 -2.85
C LEU A 133 4.85 11.61 -3.43
N ILE A 134 4.39 11.93 -4.64
CA ILE A 134 3.32 11.19 -5.32
C ILE A 134 3.76 9.73 -5.54
N ASP A 135 4.91 9.52 -6.17
CA ASP A 135 5.43 8.17 -6.46
C ASP A 135 5.58 7.32 -5.17
N ARG A 136 6.25 7.86 -4.15
CA ARG A 136 6.50 7.12 -2.90
C ARG A 136 5.23 6.87 -2.11
N SER A 137 4.27 7.80 -2.14
CA SER A 137 3.01 7.62 -1.45
C SER A 137 2.14 6.52 -2.07
N ILE A 138 2.16 6.38 -3.40
CA ILE A 138 1.51 5.27 -4.11
C ILE A 138 2.15 3.94 -3.66
N LYS A 139 3.49 3.85 -3.70
CA LYS A 139 4.25 2.65 -3.30
C LYS A 139 4.05 2.27 -1.84
N HIS A 140 3.99 3.26 -0.93
CA HIS A 140 3.72 3.02 0.48
C HIS A 140 2.29 2.55 0.72
N ASN A 141 1.31 3.09 -0.01
CA ASN A 141 -0.06 2.57 0.06
C ASN A 141 -0.14 1.12 -0.41
N GLU A 142 0.51 0.78 -1.53
CA GLU A 142 0.56 -0.59 -2.03
C GLU A 142 1.19 -1.55 -1.01
N LEU A 143 2.33 -1.18 -0.42
CA LEU A 143 2.94 -1.96 0.67
C LEU A 143 1.93 -2.20 1.80
N PHE A 144 1.25 -1.16 2.27
CA PHE A 144 0.33 -1.28 3.41
C PHE A 144 -0.94 -2.04 3.07
N ASP A 145 -1.46 -1.95 1.84
CA ASP A 145 -2.58 -2.81 1.41
C ASP A 145 -2.15 -4.29 1.41
N ASN A 146 -0.98 -4.61 0.84
CA ASN A 146 -0.48 -5.99 0.83
C ASN A 146 -0.26 -6.55 2.24
N LEU A 147 0.27 -5.72 3.15
CA LEU A 147 0.47 -6.12 4.55
C LEU A 147 -0.86 -6.33 5.28
N LYS A 148 -1.89 -5.51 5.02
CA LYS A 148 -3.23 -5.73 5.60
C LYS A 148 -3.85 -7.02 5.09
N ASP A 149 -3.66 -7.35 3.81
CA ASP A 149 -4.13 -8.59 3.22
C ASP A 149 -3.39 -9.81 3.78
N LYS A 150 -2.09 -9.68 4.07
CA LYS A 150 -1.32 -10.75 4.72
C LYS A 150 -1.67 -10.94 6.19
N PHE A 151 -1.92 -9.85 6.90
CA PHE A 151 -2.17 -9.83 8.35
C PHE A 151 -3.65 -9.60 8.68
N GLN A 152 -4.58 -10.17 7.90
CA GLN A 152 -6.03 -9.97 8.03
C GLN A 152 -6.56 -10.27 9.44
N GLU A 153 -6.01 -11.29 10.09
CA GLU A 153 -6.38 -11.76 11.44
C GLU A 153 -5.72 -10.94 12.57
N GLN A 154 -4.76 -10.06 12.26
CA GLN A 154 -4.03 -9.27 13.26
C GLN A 154 -4.63 -7.86 13.36
N THR A 155 -5.81 -7.76 13.97
CA THR A 155 -6.61 -6.53 14.06
C THR A 155 -5.79 -5.30 14.46
N ASP A 156 -4.97 -5.40 15.51
CA ASP A 156 -4.15 -4.27 15.97
C ASP A 156 -3.13 -3.82 14.93
N LEU A 157 -2.39 -4.74 14.31
CA LEU A 157 -1.44 -4.41 13.26
C LEU A 157 -2.17 -3.82 12.04
N ARG A 158 -3.32 -4.38 11.68
CA ARG A 158 -4.14 -3.91 10.56
C ARG A 158 -4.61 -2.47 10.78
N ASN A 159 -5.07 -2.13 11.97
CA ASN A 159 -5.46 -0.77 12.35
C ASN A 159 -4.26 0.19 12.29
N ARG A 160 -3.05 -0.26 12.66
CA ARG A 160 -1.83 0.56 12.51
C ARG A 160 -1.44 0.75 11.05
N LEU A 161 -1.58 -0.26 10.20
CA LEU A 161 -1.32 -0.12 8.77
C LEU A 161 -2.30 0.87 8.14
N GLU A 162 -3.58 0.80 8.51
CA GLU A 162 -4.61 1.75 8.07
C GLU A 162 -4.32 3.18 8.54
N ALA A 163 -3.96 3.37 9.82
CA ALA A 163 -3.51 4.67 10.32
C ALA A 163 -2.24 5.18 9.57
N GLY A 164 -1.36 4.27 9.16
CA GLY A 164 -0.23 4.59 8.28
C GLY A 164 -0.66 5.14 6.93
N GLN A 165 -1.70 4.56 6.32
CA GLN A 165 -2.27 5.04 5.05
C GLN A 165 -2.97 6.38 5.20
N GLU A 166 -3.66 6.61 6.32
CA GLU A 166 -4.22 7.94 6.63
C GLU A 166 -3.11 9.00 6.67
N LYS A 167 -1.95 8.70 7.28
CA LYS A 167 -0.79 9.63 7.28
C LYS A 167 -0.22 9.86 5.88
N ILE A 168 -0.28 8.89 4.99
CA ILE A 168 0.09 9.08 3.58
C ILE A 168 -0.89 10.03 2.90
N SER A 169 -2.20 9.83 3.06
CA SER A 169 -3.22 10.72 2.48
C SER A 169 -3.13 12.13 3.04
N GLU A 170 -2.88 12.30 4.33
CA GLU A 170 -2.60 13.60 4.95
C GLU A 170 -1.42 14.30 4.25
N VAL A 171 -0.28 13.62 4.07
CA VAL A 171 0.90 14.17 3.38
C VAL A 171 0.61 14.53 1.92
N ILE A 172 -0.09 13.67 1.17
CA ILE A 172 -0.45 13.97 -0.23
C ILE A 172 -1.36 15.19 -0.32
N SER A 173 -2.32 15.33 0.61
CA SER A 173 -3.29 16.42 0.55
C SER A 173 -2.67 17.82 0.72
N GLU A 174 -1.47 17.90 1.32
CA GLU A 174 -0.72 19.16 1.40
C GLU A 174 -0.21 19.62 0.03
N ILE A 175 -0.02 18.72 -0.95
CA ILE A 175 0.60 19.05 -2.23
C ILE A 175 -0.20 20.11 -3.01
N PRO A 176 -1.48 19.88 -3.37
CA PRO A 176 -2.27 20.87 -4.10
C PRO A 176 -2.62 22.12 -3.25
N GLN A 177 -2.42 22.07 -1.93
CA GLN A 177 -2.60 23.24 -1.06
C GLN A 177 -1.38 24.16 -1.07
N ARG A 178 -0.18 23.63 -1.35
CA ARG A 178 1.10 24.30 -1.09
C ARG A 178 2.01 24.44 -2.29
N PHE A 179 1.92 23.58 -3.30
CA PHE A 179 2.96 23.51 -4.33
C PHE A 179 2.40 23.58 -5.74
N GLU A 180 1.23 23.01 -5.99
CA GLU A 180 0.65 22.90 -7.33
C GLU A 180 -0.82 23.27 -7.31
N ASN A 181 -1.38 23.62 -8.46
CA ASN A 181 -2.83 23.69 -8.57
C ASN A 181 -3.42 22.26 -8.59
N ALA A 182 -4.70 22.15 -8.21
CA ALA A 182 -5.38 20.86 -8.13
C ALA A 182 -5.35 20.06 -9.44
N THR A 183 -5.40 20.73 -10.60
CA THR A 183 -5.45 20.07 -11.91
C THR A 183 -4.10 19.45 -12.30
N GLU A 184 -3.00 20.16 -12.07
CA GLU A 184 -1.64 19.64 -12.34
C GLU A 184 -1.31 18.47 -11.41
N PHE A 185 -1.61 18.62 -10.13
CA PHE A 185 -1.46 17.56 -9.14
C PHE A 185 -2.26 16.30 -9.53
N GLN A 186 -3.53 16.47 -9.94
CA GLN A 186 -4.35 15.37 -10.42
C GLN A 186 -3.74 14.67 -11.63
N GLN A 187 -3.22 15.43 -12.60
CA GLN A 187 -2.59 14.83 -13.77
C GLN A 187 -1.37 13.99 -13.38
N LYS A 188 -0.44 14.54 -12.58
CA LYS A 188 0.75 13.82 -12.11
C LYS A 188 0.38 12.57 -11.30
N LEU A 189 -0.64 12.65 -10.46
CA LEU A 189 -1.17 11.52 -9.70
C LEU A 189 -1.69 10.42 -10.63
N LEU A 190 -2.52 10.78 -11.61
CA LEU A 190 -3.10 9.83 -12.56
C LEU A 190 -2.02 9.19 -13.45
N ASP A 191 -1.03 9.96 -13.90
CA ASP A 191 0.10 9.43 -14.68
C ASP A 191 0.87 8.37 -13.86
N LYS A 192 1.16 8.64 -12.58
CA LYS A 192 1.85 7.67 -11.71
C LYS A 192 1.01 6.43 -11.39
N ILE A 193 -0.31 6.56 -11.32
CA ILE A 193 -1.21 5.41 -11.17
C ILE A 193 -1.20 4.54 -12.43
N GLN A 194 -1.12 5.13 -13.62
CA GLN A 194 -1.00 4.38 -14.88
C GLN A 194 0.33 3.63 -14.98
N ASP A 195 1.41 4.21 -14.46
CA ASP A 195 2.76 3.63 -14.41
C ASP A 195 2.93 2.47 -13.41
N LEU A 196 1.90 2.17 -12.59
CA LEU A 196 1.96 1.05 -11.65
C LEU A 196 2.34 -0.27 -12.36
N PRO A 197 3.19 -1.12 -11.75
CA PRO A 197 3.55 -2.41 -12.32
C PRO A 197 2.30 -3.22 -12.66
N ASP A 198 2.31 -3.86 -13.83
CA ASP A 198 1.20 -4.71 -14.21
C ASP A 198 1.08 -5.87 -13.21
N SER A 199 -0.11 -6.01 -12.67
CA SER A 199 -0.45 -7.06 -11.73
C SER A 199 -1.93 -7.39 -11.84
N PRO A 200 -2.35 -8.59 -11.44
CA PRO A 200 -3.76 -8.96 -11.46
C PRO A 200 -4.68 -8.02 -10.67
N LEU A 201 -4.14 -7.29 -9.70
CA LEU A 201 -4.88 -6.39 -8.81
C LEU A 201 -4.59 -4.91 -9.10
N LYS A 202 -3.86 -4.58 -10.17
CA LYS A 202 -3.40 -3.21 -10.48
C LYS A 202 -4.56 -2.21 -10.45
N GLU A 203 -5.64 -2.49 -11.17
CA GLU A 203 -6.77 -1.58 -11.31
C GLU A 203 -7.50 -1.36 -9.98
N VAL A 204 -7.72 -2.44 -9.24
CA VAL A 204 -8.40 -2.41 -7.94
C VAL A 204 -7.59 -1.61 -6.93
N ARG A 205 -6.27 -1.85 -6.86
CA ARG A 205 -5.36 -1.08 -5.99
C ARG A 205 -5.33 0.39 -6.36
N ALA A 206 -5.25 0.69 -7.66
CA ALA A 206 -5.27 2.05 -8.14
C ALA A 206 -6.53 2.79 -7.66
N VAL A 207 -7.70 2.17 -7.75
CA VAL A 207 -8.96 2.77 -7.26
C VAL A 207 -8.95 2.97 -5.75
N GLU A 208 -8.45 2.02 -4.96
CA GLU A 208 -8.34 2.18 -3.51
C GLU A 208 -7.41 3.32 -3.11
N ILE A 209 -6.28 3.49 -3.82
CA ILE A 209 -5.35 4.60 -3.61
C ILE A 209 -6.04 5.92 -3.96
N LEU A 210 -6.68 6.00 -5.12
CA LEU A 210 -7.40 7.20 -5.57
C LEU A 210 -8.51 7.59 -4.58
N ASN A 211 -9.31 6.63 -4.10
CA ASN A 211 -10.34 6.88 -3.09
C ASN A 211 -9.78 7.46 -1.79
N LYS A 212 -8.66 6.92 -1.27
CA LYS A 212 -8.03 7.42 -0.03
C LYS A 212 -7.50 8.83 -0.19
N ILE A 213 -6.96 9.16 -1.37
CA ILE A 213 -6.42 10.49 -1.66
C ILE A 213 -7.57 11.48 -1.83
N GLU A 214 -8.56 11.15 -2.66
CA GLU A 214 -9.71 11.97 -2.97
C GLU A 214 -10.47 12.42 -1.71
N GLN A 215 -10.65 11.53 -0.73
CA GLN A 215 -11.30 11.84 0.55
C GLN A 215 -10.65 13.00 1.33
N LYS A 216 -9.37 13.31 1.08
CA LYS A 216 -8.64 14.40 1.72
C LYS A 216 -8.46 15.63 0.83
N LEU A 217 -8.78 15.53 -0.46
CA LEU A 217 -8.69 16.64 -1.39
C LEU A 217 -9.94 17.51 -1.31
N SER A 218 -9.76 18.83 -1.45
CA SER A 218 -10.85 19.79 -1.64
C SER A 218 -10.85 20.30 -3.09
N GLY A 219 -11.99 20.27 -3.78
CA GLY A 219 -12.15 20.83 -5.14
C GLY A 219 -12.70 19.87 -6.20
N GLN A 220 -12.52 20.23 -7.48
CA GLN A 220 -13.04 19.49 -8.64
C GLN A 220 -12.34 18.14 -8.79
N GLN A 221 -12.97 17.05 -8.35
CA GLN A 221 -12.44 15.68 -8.39
C GLN A 221 -12.92 14.88 -9.60
N GLU A 222 -13.59 15.52 -10.56
CA GLU A 222 -14.18 14.87 -11.74
C GLU A 222 -13.20 13.98 -12.49
N LYS A 223 -11.95 14.45 -12.70
CA LYS A 223 -10.89 13.65 -13.33
C LYS A 223 -10.50 12.40 -12.52
N ILE A 224 -10.48 12.51 -11.19
CA ILE A 224 -10.21 11.37 -10.31
C ILE A 224 -11.38 10.39 -10.39
N GLN A 225 -12.62 10.88 -10.37
CA GLN A 225 -13.81 10.06 -10.50
C GLN A 225 -13.85 9.31 -11.83
N GLU A 226 -13.64 10.01 -12.95
CA GLU A 226 -13.57 9.41 -14.29
C GLU A 226 -12.46 8.33 -14.35
N ALA A 227 -11.29 8.61 -13.79
CA ALA A 227 -10.21 7.64 -13.73
C ALA A 227 -10.59 6.40 -12.91
N LYS A 228 -11.26 6.57 -11.76
CA LYS A 228 -11.75 5.45 -10.95
C LYS A 228 -12.77 4.61 -11.72
N ASP A 229 -13.73 5.24 -12.39
CA ASP A 229 -14.76 4.52 -13.15
C ASP A 229 -14.14 3.70 -14.28
N ASN A 230 -13.19 4.28 -15.02
CA ASN A 230 -12.43 3.58 -16.06
C ASN A 230 -11.61 2.40 -15.49
N LEU A 231 -11.00 2.55 -14.31
CA LEU A 231 -10.24 1.48 -13.66
C LEU A 231 -11.17 0.36 -13.15
N ILE A 232 -12.33 0.70 -12.59
CA ILE A 232 -13.35 -0.28 -12.18
C ILE A 232 -13.81 -1.08 -13.39
N GLN A 233 -14.13 -0.42 -14.51
CA GLN A 233 -14.54 -1.10 -15.73
C GLN A 233 -13.45 -2.05 -16.25
N LYS A 234 -12.18 -1.62 -16.23
CA LYS A 234 -11.05 -2.50 -16.60
C LYS A 234 -10.92 -3.70 -15.66
N ALA A 235 -11.11 -3.51 -14.36
CA ALA A 235 -11.09 -4.59 -13.38
C ALA A 235 -12.23 -5.60 -13.60
N GLU A 236 -13.43 -5.11 -13.93
CA GLU A 236 -14.60 -5.95 -14.26
C GLU A 236 -14.38 -6.74 -15.56
N ASN A 237 -13.79 -6.12 -16.58
CA ASN A 237 -13.45 -6.82 -17.82
C ASN A 237 -12.43 -7.95 -17.56
N LYS A 238 -11.37 -7.68 -16.79
CA LYS A 238 -10.42 -8.71 -16.35
C LYS A 238 -11.11 -9.83 -15.57
N LEU A 239 -12.06 -9.50 -14.69
CA LEU A 239 -12.83 -10.48 -13.94
C LEU A 239 -13.68 -11.37 -14.89
N ASN A 240 -14.31 -10.78 -15.90
CA ASN A 240 -15.09 -11.51 -16.90
C ASN A 240 -14.21 -12.43 -17.75
N GLU A 241 -13.05 -11.97 -18.21
CA GLU A 241 -12.08 -12.82 -18.93
C GLU A 241 -11.64 -14.02 -18.07
N LEU A 242 -11.37 -13.79 -16.78
CA LEU A 242 -11.05 -14.86 -15.83
C LEU A 242 -12.22 -15.85 -15.64
N ASN A 243 -13.46 -15.39 -15.74
CA ASN A 243 -14.66 -16.23 -15.67
C ASN A 243 -14.81 -17.10 -16.92
N GLU A 244 -14.69 -16.50 -18.11
CA GLU A 244 -14.77 -17.18 -19.41
C GLU A 244 -13.69 -18.26 -19.55
N LEU A 245 -12.45 -17.97 -19.13
CA LEU A 245 -11.35 -18.94 -19.13
C LEU A 245 -11.64 -20.18 -18.25
N ARG A 246 -12.41 -20.03 -17.17
CA ARG A 246 -12.86 -21.18 -16.36
C ARG A 246 -13.95 -21.96 -17.06
N ASP A 247 -14.92 -21.28 -17.65
CA ASP A 247 -16.05 -21.97 -18.28
C ASP A 247 -15.56 -22.81 -19.48
N LEU A 248 -14.54 -22.32 -20.22
CA LEU A 248 -13.83 -23.08 -21.24
C LEU A 248 -13.02 -24.28 -20.66
N LYS A 249 -12.31 -24.11 -19.55
CA LYS A 249 -11.48 -25.17 -18.93
C LYS A 249 -12.24 -26.13 -18.01
N SER A 250 -13.48 -25.83 -17.64
CA SER A 250 -14.35 -26.71 -16.84
C SER A 250 -14.73 -28.00 -17.59
N THR A 251 -14.54 -28.02 -18.91
CA THR A 251 -14.62 -29.21 -19.77
C THR A 251 -13.32 -30.03 -19.80
N ALA A 252 -12.24 -29.53 -19.19
CA ALA A 252 -10.91 -30.15 -19.14
C ALA A 252 -10.29 -30.04 -17.72
N THR A 253 -10.86 -30.76 -16.76
CA THR A 253 -10.36 -31.24 -15.44
C THR A 253 -9.29 -30.51 -14.60
N THR A 254 -8.85 -29.28 -14.87
CA THR A 254 -7.88 -28.57 -13.99
C THR A 254 -8.09 -27.05 -14.02
N THR A 255 -9.05 -26.53 -13.25
CA THR A 255 -9.04 -25.10 -12.88
C THR A 255 -7.98 -24.91 -11.79
N ASN A 256 -6.96 -24.09 -12.07
CA ASN A 256 -5.89 -23.77 -11.13
C ASN A 256 -6.48 -23.03 -9.91
N ALA A 257 -6.23 -23.53 -8.70
CA ALA A 257 -6.69 -22.93 -7.43
C ALA A 257 -6.30 -21.44 -7.31
N ASN A 258 -5.15 -21.05 -7.88
CA ASN A 258 -4.69 -19.65 -7.87
C ASN A 258 -5.61 -18.73 -8.69
N THR A 259 -6.19 -19.22 -9.78
CA THR A 259 -7.12 -18.45 -10.62
C THR A 259 -8.46 -18.22 -9.91
N THR A 260 -8.93 -19.21 -9.15
CA THR A 260 -10.16 -19.09 -8.35
C THR A 260 -10.00 -18.07 -7.24
N ILE A 261 -8.89 -18.12 -6.51
CA ILE A 261 -8.61 -17.19 -5.40
C ILE A 261 -8.49 -15.77 -5.90
N LEU A 262 -7.71 -15.56 -6.97
CA LEU A 262 -7.53 -14.23 -7.56
C LEU A 262 -8.86 -13.62 -8.02
N ARG A 263 -9.73 -14.43 -8.64
CA ARG A 263 -11.06 -13.98 -9.06
C ARG A 263 -11.90 -13.54 -7.86
N GLN A 264 -11.96 -14.38 -6.82
CA GLN A 264 -12.72 -14.07 -5.62
C GLN A 264 -12.21 -12.77 -4.98
N GLU A 265 -10.89 -12.59 -4.91
CA GLU A 265 -10.26 -11.39 -4.39
C GLU A 265 -10.62 -10.13 -5.20
N ILE A 266 -10.53 -10.19 -6.54
CA ILE A 266 -10.93 -9.09 -7.43
C ILE A 266 -12.40 -8.74 -7.20
N GLN A 267 -13.28 -9.76 -7.17
CA GLN A 267 -14.72 -9.57 -6.99
C GLN A 267 -15.05 -8.92 -5.64
N GLU A 268 -14.48 -9.42 -4.54
CA GLU A 268 -14.69 -8.89 -3.19
C GLU A 268 -14.20 -7.45 -3.07
N ARG A 269 -13.06 -7.12 -3.68
CA ARG A 269 -12.52 -5.74 -3.63
C ARG A 269 -13.33 -4.78 -4.49
N ILE A 270 -13.75 -5.17 -5.70
CA ILE A 270 -14.67 -4.34 -6.52
C ILE A 270 -15.95 -4.07 -5.74
N GLN A 271 -16.52 -5.08 -5.07
CA GLN A 271 -17.72 -4.91 -4.28
C GLN A 271 -17.51 -3.93 -3.12
N ARG A 272 -16.43 -4.09 -2.34
CA ARG A 272 -16.07 -3.16 -1.25
C ARG A 272 -15.84 -1.73 -1.76
N ILE A 273 -15.23 -1.57 -2.93
CA ILE A 273 -15.02 -0.27 -3.56
C ILE A 273 -16.37 0.39 -3.90
N LYS A 274 -17.27 -0.34 -4.57
CA LYS A 274 -18.60 0.16 -4.93
C LYS A 274 -19.43 0.55 -3.71
N GLU A 275 -19.37 -0.24 -2.65
CA GLU A 275 -20.04 0.08 -1.38
C GLU A 275 -19.51 1.38 -0.77
N LYS A 276 -18.19 1.57 -0.75
CA LYS A 276 -17.58 2.82 -0.24
C LYS A 276 -17.93 4.04 -1.09
N ILE A 277 -17.97 3.89 -2.41
CA ILE A 277 -18.34 4.98 -3.34
C ILE A 277 -19.82 5.35 -3.16
N ASN A 278 -20.72 4.37 -3.08
CA ASN A 278 -22.15 4.62 -2.91
C ASN A 278 -22.51 5.26 -1.55
N VAL A 279 -21.72 5.02 -0.50
CA VAL A 279 -21.91 5.67 0.81
C VAL A 279 -21.48 7.15 0.80
N GLN A 280 -20.72 7.59 -0.20
CA GLN A 280 -20.18 8.95 -0.32
C GLN A 280 -21.00 9.87 -1.23
N GLN A 281 -21.99 9.34 -1.95
CA GLN A 281 -22.95 10.08 -2.78
C GLN A 281 -24.25 10.35 -2.02
#